data_AF-A0A659UNQ3-F1
#
_entry.id   AF-A0A659UNQ3-F1
#
_cell.length_a   1.000
_cell.length_b   1.000
_cell.length_c   1.000
_cell.angle_alpha   90.00
_cell.angle_beta   90.00
_cell.angle_gamma   90.00
#
_symmetry.space_group_name_H-M   'P 1'
#
loop_
_entity.id
_entity.type
_entity.pdbx_description
1 polymer ?
#
loop_
_entity_poly.entity_id
_entity_poly.type
_entity_poly.pdbx_seq_one_letter_code
_entity_poly.pdbx_strand_id
1 'polypeptide(L)'
;RRLEVEARIQETLNTPPHLVIRHTGLEADDPMPEMPEIERQLDRLKIERERLGAVNLRAEEEQKELSEGLETIVSEREDIIEAIRKLRQAIQSLNREGRERLLAAFDVVNSHFQRLFSHLFGGGTAELQ
;
A
#
# COMPACT_ATOMS: atom_id res chain seq x y z
N ARG A 1 -45.58 20.39 -32.12
CA ARG A 1 -44.45 21.33 -31.94
C ARG A 1 -44.31 21.89 -30.52
N ARG A 2 -45.24 22.68 -29.96
CA ARG A 2 -45.08 23.19 -28.57
C ARG A 2 -45.09 22.08 -27.52
N LEU A 3 -46.07 21.18 -27.57
CA LEU A 3 -46.16 20.02 -26.66
C LEU A 3 -44.94 19.09 -26.75
N GLU A 4 -44.38 18.91 -27.95
CA GLU A 4 -43.16 18.11 -28.17
C GLU A 4 -41.93 18.74 -27.53
N VAL A 5 -41.82 20.08 -27.60
CA VAL A 5 -40.72 20.82 -26.96
C VAL A 5 -40.85 20.77 -25.44
N GLU A 6 -42.07 20.94 -24.91
CA GLU A 6 -42.32 20.84 -23.47
C GLU A 6 -42.02 19.42 -22.95
N ALA A 7 -42.43 18.37 -23.67
CA ALA A 7 -42.11 17.00 -23.33
C ALA A 7 -40.59 16.72 -23.34
N ARG A 8 -39.88 17.23 -24.34
CA ARG A 8 -38.42 17.05 -24.46
C ARG A 8 -37.64 17.75 -23.34
N ILE A 9 -38.09 18.94 -22.93
CA ILE A 9 -37.52 19.67 -21.78
C ILE A 9 -37.72 18.85 -20.50
N GLN A 10 -38.93 18.33 -20.28
CA GLN A 10 -39.24 17.51 -19.12
C GLN A 10 -38.42 16.22 -19.10
N GLU A 11 -38.22 15.56 -20.24
CA GLU A 11 -37.42 14.33 -20.32
C GLU A 11 -35.93 14.59 -20.07
N THR A 12 -35.39 15.65 -20.66
CA THR A 12 -33.93 15.91 -20.63
C THR A 12 -33.49 16.55 -19.31
N LEU A 13 -34.29 17.46 -18.76
CA LEU A 13 -33.93 18.27 -17.58
C LEU A 13 -34.73 17.87 -16.33
N ASN A 14 -35.61 16.87 -16.45
CA ASN A 14 -36.50 16.40 -15.38
C ASN A 14 -37.29 17.52 -14.69
N THR A 15 -37.61 18.59 -15.42
CA THR A 15 -38.13 19.86 -14.89
C THR A 15 -39.13 20.47 -15.88
N PRO A 16 -40.26 21.06 -15.41
CA PRO A 16 -41.22 21.67 -16.31
C PRO A 16 -40.67 22.96 -16.96
N PRO A 17 -41.14 23.33 -18.17
CA PRO A 17 -40.57 24.41 -18.97
C PRO A 17 -40.43 25.77 -18.27
N HIS A 18 -41.39 26.11 -17.41
CA HIS A 18 -41.41 27.38 -16.68
C HIS A 18 -40.42 27.43 -15.51
N LEU A 19 -39.82 26.30 -15.11
CA LEU A 19 -38.83 26.25 -14.04
C LEU A 19 -37.39 26.05 -14.55
N VAL A 20 -37.18 25.90 -15.85
CA VAL A 20 -35.86 25.67 -16.45
C VAL A 20 -34.86 26.77 -16.11
N ILE A 21 -35.32 28.01 -16.01
CA ILE A 21 -34.49 29.17 -15.64
C ILE A 21 -33.81 29.00 -14.27
N ARG A 22 -34.39 28.20 -13.35
CA ARG A 22 -33.76 27.94 -12.04
C ARG A 22 -32.47 27.12 -12.14
N HIS A 23 -32.28 26.39 -13.23
CA HIS A 23 -31.09 25.57 -13.47
C HIS A 23 -29.95 26.34 -14.14
N THR A 24 -30.21 27.54 -14.69
CA THR A 24 -29.18 28.33 -15.39
C THR A 24 -28.34 29.17 -14.44
N GLY A 25 -28.79 29.35 -13.19
CA GLY A 25 -28.14 30.24 -12.22
C GLY A 25 -28.24 31.73 -12.58
N LEU A 26 -29.14 32.08 -13.52
CA LEU A 26 -29.41 33.45 -13.94
C LEU A 26 -30.55 34.04 -13.09
N GLU A 27 -30.38 35.27 -12.62
CA GLU A 27 -31.43 36.04 -11.96
C GLU A 27 -32.39 36.67 -12.98
N ALA A 28 -33.55 37.13 -12.53
CA ALA A 28 -34.62 37.61 -13.41
C ALA A 28 -34.22 38.82 -14.31
N ASP A 29 -33.23 39.60 -13.86
CA ASP A 29 -32.73 40.81 -14.55
C ASP A 29 -31.38 40.59 -15.27
N ASP A 30 -30.84 39.37 -15.25
CA ASP A 30 -29.56 39.10 -15.94
C ASP A 30 -29.74 39.16 -17.46
N PRO A 31 -28.76 39.74 -18.18
CA PRO A 31 -28.78 39.73 -19.64
C PRO A 31 -28.72 38.29 -20.14
N MET A 32 -29.66 37.93 -21.02
CA MET A 32 -29.67 36.61 -21.63
C MET A 32 -28.37 36.43 -22.45
N PRO A 33 -27.58 35.38 -22.19
CA PRO A 33 -26.35 35.15 -22.92
C PRO A 33 -26.64 34.93 -24.41
N GLU A 34 -25.67 35.31 -25.24
CA GLU A 34 -25.82 35.15 -26.68
C GLU A 34 -25.82 33.65 -27.05
N MET A 35 -26.83 33.23 -27.81
CA MET A 35 -26.98 31.83 -28.25
C MET A 35 -25.70 31.21 -28.86
N PRO A 36 -24.92 31.92 -29.73
CA PRO A 36 -23.69 31.37 -30.29
C PRO A 36 -22.60 31.08 -29.26
N GLU A 37 -22.57 31.83 -28.15
CA GLU A 37 -21.60 31.59 -27.07
C GLU A 37 -21.96 30.33 -26.28
N ILE A 38 -23.25 30.17 -25.93
CA ILE A 38 -23.76 29.00 -25.24
C ILE A 38 -23.59 27.73 -26.08
N GLU A 39 -23.84 27.79 -27.40
CA GLU A 39 -23.63 26.66 -28.31
C GLU A 39 -22.16 26.23 -28.34
N ARG A 40 -21.21 27.18 -28.43
CA ARG A 40 -19.77 26.88 -28.39
C ARG A 40 -19.35 26.27 -27.05
N GLN A 41 -19.87 26.77 -25.94
CA GLN A 41 -19.59 26.21 -24.61
C GLN A 41 -20.15 24.79 -24.48
N LEU A 42 -21.38 24.57 -24.94
CA LEU A 42 -22.02 23.25 -24.93
C LEU A 42 -21.22 22.23 -25.75
N ASP A 43 -20.78 22.60 -26.95
CA ASP A 43 -20.00 21.69 -27.80
C ASP A 43 -18.61 21.39 -27.19
N ARG A 44 -17.96 22.39 -26.59
CA ARG A 44 -16.71 22.18 -25.83
C ARG A 44 -16.91 21.19 -24.69
N LEU A 45 -17.93 21.41 -23.84
CA LEU A 45 -18.23 20.55 -22.69
C LEU A 45 -18.64 19.13 -23.12
N LYS A 46 -19.38 18.99 -24.22
CA LYS A 46 -19.68 17.68 -24.81
C LYS A 46 -18.40 16.96 -25.22
N ILE A 47 -17.49 17.62 -25.92
CA ILE A 47 -16.20 17.03 -26.32
C ILE A 47 -15.38 16.65 -25.08
N GLU A 48 -15.31 17.51 -24.07
CA GLU A 48 -14.62 17.20 -22.81
C GLU A 48 -15.24 15.98 -22.11
N ARG A 49 -16.57 15.90 -22.04
CA ARG A 49 -17.29 14.75 -21.50
C ARG A 49 -16.98 13.47 -22.26
N GLU A 50 -17.01 13.49 -23.60
CA GLU A 50 -16.67 12.33 -24.42
C GLU A 50 -15.20 11.90 -24.22
N ARG A 51 -14.28 12.85 -24.03
CA ARG A 51 -12.86 12.58 -23.75
C ARG A 51 -12.62 11.89 -22.40
N LEU A 52 -13.47 12.12 -21.40
CA LEU A 52 -13.39 11.42 -20.11
C LEU A 52 -13.65 9.91 -20.25
N GLY A 53 -14.28 9.49 -21.36
CA GLY A 53 -14.59 8.09 -21.61
C GLY A 53 -15.79 7.60 -20.79
N ALA A 54 -16.07 6.31 -20.90
CA ALA A 54 -17.16 5.69 -20.16
C ALA A 54 -16.84 5.60 -18.66
N VAL A 55 -17.87 5.75 -17.82
CA VAL A 55 -17.76 5.50 -16.38
C VAL A 55 -17.39 4.03 -16.16
N ASN A 56 -16.32 3.77 -15.42
CA ASN A 56 -15.97 2.41 -15.03
C ASN A 56 -16.91 1.97 -13.89
N LEU A 57 -17.98 1.25 -14.25
CA LEU A 57 -18.97 0.73 -13.30
C LEU A 57 -18.40 -0.33 -12.35
N ARG A 58 -17.24 -0.92 -12.68
CA ARG A 58 -16.56 -1.94 -11.88
C ARG A 58 -15.44 -1.38 -11.02
N ALA A 59 -15.20 -0.07 -11.06
CA ALA A 59 -14.08 0.56 -10.36
C ALA A 59 -14.09 0.27 -8.85
N GLU A 60 -15.28 0.27 -8.23
CA GLU A 60 -15.43 0.00 -6.80
C GLU A 60 -15.13 -1.46 -6.44
N GLU A 61 -15.57 -2.41 -7.27
CA GLU A 61 -15.27 -3.83 -7.11
C GLU A 61 -13.77 -4.10 -7.29
N GLU A 62 -13.17 -3.59 -8.37
CA GLU A 62 -11.75 -3.74 -8.67
C GLU A 62 -10.87 -3.10 -7.58
N GLN A 63 -11.26 -1.93 -7.08
CA GLN A 63 -10.57 -1.28 -5.95
C GLN A 63 -10.59 -2.18 -4.72
N LYS A 64 -11.73 -2.80 -4.41
CA LYS A 64 -11.87 -3.68 -3.25
C LYS A 64 -11.00 -4.92 -3.40
N GLU A 65 -11.04 -5.60 -4.54
CA GLU A 65 -10.21 -6.78 -4.82
C GLU A 65 -8.71 -6.47 -4.71
N LEU A 66 -8.27 -5.35 -5.30
CA LEU A 66 -6.88 -4.90 -5.22
C LEU A 66 -6.47 -4.56 -3.78
N SER A 67 -7.37 -3.95 -3.01
CA SER A 67 -7.10 -3.58 -1.61
C SER A 67 -6.95 -4.83 -0.73
N GLU A 68 -7.82 -5.83 -0.90
CA GLU A 68 -7.75 -7.12 -0.19
C GLU A 68 -6.45 -7.88 -0.55
N GLY A 69 -6.07 -7.89 -1.83
CA GLY A 69 -4.82 -8.47 -2.28
C GLY A 69 -3.59 -7.75 -1.70
N LEU A 70 -3.63 -6.42 -1.65
CA LEU A 70 -2.56 -5.62 -1.04
C LEU A 70 -2.43 -5.91 0.46
N GLU A 71 -3.54 -5.97 1.19
CA GLU A 71 -3.54 -6.26 2.62
C GLU A 71 -2.90 -7.62 2.92
N THR A 72 -3.25 -8.63 2.12
CA THR A 72 -2.65 -9.97 2.22
C THR A 72 -1.14 -9.94 2.03
N ILE A 73 -0.67 -9.31 0.94
CA ILE A 73 0.78 -9.20 0.63
C ILE A 73 1.52 -8.43 1.74
N VAL A 74 0.90 -7.39 2.29
CA VAL A 74 1.48 -6.60 3.37
C VAL A 74 1.64 -7.46 4.63
N SER A 75 0.60 -8.22 5.01
CA SER A 75 0.64 -9.13 6.17
C SER A 75 1.73 -10.19 5.99
N GLU A 76 1.76 -10.88 4.85
CA GLU A 76 2.77 -11.91 4.57
C GLU A 76 4.20 -11.34 4.62
N ARG A 77 4.40 -10.13 4.10
CA ARG A 77 5.70 -9.44 4.18
C ARG A 77 6.11 -9.20 5.63
N GLU A 78 5.18 -8.75 6.48
CA GLU A 78 5.46 -8.50 7.89
C GLU A 78 5.80 -9.77 8.65
N ASP A 79 5.07 -10.86 8.38
CA ASP A 79 5.36 -12.19 8.94
C ASP A 79 6.77 -12.68 8.56
N ILE A 80 7.17 -12.51 7.29
CA ILE A 80 8.52 -12.86 6.83
C ILE A 80 9.58 -12.02 7.55
N ILE A 81 9.36 -10.71 7.69
CA ILE A 81 10.28 -9.82 8.40
C ILE A 81 10.43 -10.26 9.87
N GLU A 82 9.33 -10.62 10.52
CA GLU A 82 9.36 -11.12 11.89
C GLU A 82 10.07 -12.47 11.99
N ALA A 83 9.81 -13.40 11.08
CA ALA A 83 10.51 -14.68 11.01
C ALA A 83 12.03 -14.49 10.83
N ILE A 84 12.46 -13.58 9.96
CA ILE A 84 13.88 -13.21 9.80
C ILE A 84 14.46 -12.68 11.11
N ARG A 85 13.73 -11.80 11.81
CA ARG A 85 14.17 -11.24 13.11
C ARG A 85 14.36 -12.37 14.14
N LYS A 86 13.38 -13.27 14.26
CA LYS A 86 13.41 -14.43 15.17
C LYS A 86 14.59 -15.36 14.84
N LEU A 87 14.81 -15.68 13.56
CA LEU A 87 15.93 -16.51 13.12
C LEU A 87 17.28 -15.88 13.48
N ARG A 88 17.46 -14.57 13.26
CA ARG A 88 18.70 -13.88 13.62
C ARG A 88 18.97 -13.92 15.12
N GLN A 89 17.94 -13.74 15.95
CA GLN A 89 18.06 -13.85 17.40
C GLN A 89 18.44 -15.28 17.83
N ALA A 90 17.80 -16.29 17.24
CA ALA A 90 18.11 -17.69 17.51
C ALA A 90 19.57 -18.02 17.15
N ILE A 91 20.06 -17.55 15.99
CA ILE A 91 21.47 -17.73 15.58
C ILE A 91 22.42 -17.07 16.58
N GLN A 92 22.13 -15.84 17.04
CA GLN A 92 22.97 -15.17 18.03
C GLN A 92 23.03 -15.93 19.35
N SER A 93 21.89 -16.44 19.82
CA SER A 93 21.82 -17.26 21.03
C SER A 93 22.63 -18.55 20.87
N LEU A 94 22.46 -19.25 19.75
CA LEU A 94 23.18 -20.49 19.44
C LEU A 94 24.70 -20.24 19.37
N ASN A 95 25.13 -19.15 18.73
CA ASN A 95 26.55 -18.79 18.65
C ASN A 95 27.15 -18.48 20.02
N ARG A 96 26.41 -17.76 20.88
CA ARG A 96 26.86 -17.49 22.24
C ARG A 96 27.03 -18.78 23.03
N GLU A 97 26.02 -19.64 23.00
CA GLU A 97 26.06 -20.94 23.69
C GLU A 97 27.18 -21.84 23.15
N GLY A 98 27.34 -21.89 21.82
CA GLY A 98 28.42 -22.62 21.17
C GLY A 98 29.81 -22.14 21.61
N ARG A 99 30.00 -20.82 21.72
CA ARG A 99 31.25 -20.22 22.21
C ARG A 99 31.51 -20.55 23.68
N GLU A 100 30.50 -20.45 24.53
CA GLU A 100 30.60 -20.80 25.96
C GLU A 100 30.98 -22.27 26.14
N ARG A 101 30.32 -23.20 25.41
CA ARG A 101 30.68 -24.63 25.45
C ARG A 101 32.08 -24.91 24.93
N LEU A 102 32.50 -24.23 23.87
CA LEU A 102 33.83 -24.42 23.28
C LEU A 102 34.94 -23.95 24.24
N LEU A 103 34.76 -22.80 24.89
CA LEU A 103 35.68 -22.31 25.91
C LEU A 103 35.75 -23.27 27.10
N ALA A 104 34.60 -23.74 27.60
CA ALA A 104 34.57 -24.71 28.69
C ALA A 104 35.31 -26.01 28.34
N ALA A 105 35.12 -26.52 27.11
CA ALA A 105 35.84 -27.69 26.65
C ALA A 105 37.36 -27.44 26.53
N PHE A 106 37.75 -26.26 26.04
CA PHE A 106 39.16 -25.86 25.94
C PHE A 106 39.83 -25.80 27.31
N ASP A 107 39.18 -25.21 28.31
CA ASP A 107 39.70 -25.12 29.68
C ASP A 107 39.92 -26.51 30.30
N VAL A 108 38.99 -27.44 30.05
CA VAL A 108 39.12 -28.83 30.48
C VAL A 108 40.36 -29.47 29.83
N VAL A 109 40.51 -29.34 28.51
CA VAL A 109 41.67 -29.88 27.78
C VAL A 109 42.98 -29.25 28.25
N ASN A 110 43.02 -27.93 28.47
CA ASN A 110 44.18 -27.21 28.97
C ASN A 110 44.59 -27.71 30.37
N SER A 111 43.62 -27.93 31.26
CA SER A 111 43.88 -28.46 32.60
C SER A 111 44.50 -29.88 32.56
N HIS A 112 44.03 -30.73 31.63
CA HIS A 112 44.59 -32.05 31.43
C HIS A 112 46.01 -31.99 30.84
N PHE A 113 46.24 -31.09 29.88
CA PHE A 113 47.55 -30.86 29.28
C PHE A 113 48.59 -30.38 30.30
N GLN A 114 48.25 -29.37 31.11
CA GLN A 114 49.10 -28.86 32.20
C GLN A 114 49.50 -29.98 33.18
N ARG A 115 48.53 -30.81 33.60
CA ARG A 115 48.78 -31.96 34.48
C ARG A 115 49.73 -32.97 33.83
N LEU A 116 49.48 -33.37 32.59
CA LEU A 116 50.33 -34.31 31.85
C LEU A 116 51.75 -33.78 31.68
N PHE A 117 51.89 -32.50 31.31
CA PHE A 117 53.19 -31.87 31.10
C PHE A 117 54.01 -31.78 32.38
N SER A 118 53.41 -31.30 33.47
CA SER A 118 54.09 -31.22 34.78
C SER A 118 54.61 -32.58 35.26
N HIS A 119 53.87 -33.66 34.98
CA HIS A 119 54.24 -35.03 35.31
C HIS A 119 55.40 -35.56 34.46
N LEU A 120 55.39 -35.27 33.14
CA LEU A 120 56.43 -35.75 32.21
C LEU A 120 57.76 -35.01 32.37
N PHE A 121 57.71 -33.71 32.70
CA PHE A 121 58.88 -32.82 32.72
C PHE A 121 59.34 -32.44 34.14
N GLY A 122 58.80 -33.08 35.19
CA GLY A 122 59.34 -33.00 36.55
C GLY A 122 59.23 -31.62 37.22
N GLY A 123 58.19 -30.83 36.91
CA GLY A 123 57.93 -29.54 37.59
C GLY A 123 57.93 -28.28 36.71
N GLY A 124 57.88 -28.40 35.37
CA GLY A 124 57.67 -27.27 34.46
C GLY A 124 56.20 -26.92 34.21
N THR A 125 55.92 -25.67 33.82
CA THR A 125 54.57 -25.18 33.45
C THR A 125 54.44 -24.99 31.93
N ALA A 126 53.34 -25.49 31.36
CA ALA A 126 52.98 -25.29 29.96
C ALA A 126 51.46 -25.20 29.83
N GLU A 127 50.95 -24.24 29.05
CA GLU A 127 49.53 -24.01 28.82
C GLU A 127 49.22 -23.98 27.32
N LEU A 128 47.98 -24.32 26.98
CA LEU A 128 47.43 -24.10 25.64
C LEU A 128 46.95 -22.64 25.54
N GLN A 129 47.43 -21.91 24.52
CA GLN A 129 47.01 -20.55 24.17
C GLN A 129 46.04 -20.55 22.98
#